data_AF-A0A966TMJ0-F1
#
_entry.id   AF-A0A966TMJ0-F1
#
_cell.length_a   1.000
_cell.length_b   1.000
_cell.length_c   1.000
_cell.angle_alpha   90.00
_cell.angle_beta   90.00
_cell.angle_gamma   90.00
#
_symmetry.space_group_name_H-M   'P 1'
#
loop_
_entity.id
_entity.type
_entity.pdbx_description
1 polymer ?
#
loop_
_entity_poly.entity_id
_entity_poly.type
_entity_poly.pdbx_seq_one_letter_code
_entity_poly.pdbx_strand_id
1 'polypeptide(L)'
;MVIIVLGLVPLKIATVEMRKTTTAEPAAIQNKPVFIRVSDVTRIYGLKRGFLYNMVKAGRLKSTTLRSRCGIKGIVLFRPEDIEGLIAMLSRGVKS
;
A
#
# COMPACT_ATOMS: atom_id res chain seq x y z
N MET A 1 -18.49 -28.21 77.62
CA MET A 1 -17.54 -27.10 77.61
C MET A 1 -16.42 -27.44 76.63
N VAL A 2 -16.56 -27.05 75.35
CA VAL A 2 -15.44 -26.96 74.39
C VAL A 2 -15.82 -25.87 73.39
N ILE A 3 -15.12 -24.74 73.43
CA ILE A 3 -15.25 -23.62 72.51
C ILE A 3 -14.23 -23.90 71.40
N ILE A 4 -14.69 -24.22 70.18
CA ILE A 4 -13.77 -24.38 69.03
C ILE A 4 -13.58 -23.00 68.41
N VAL A 5 -12.44 -22.40 68.73
CA VAL A 5 -11.94 -21.16 68.13
C VAL A 5 -11.35 -21.52 66.76
N LEU A 6 -12.06 -21.19 65.69
CA LEU A 6 -11.54 -21.27 64.32
C LEU A 6 -10.98 -19.90 63.92
N GLY A 7 -9.66 -19.84 63.89
CA GLY A 7 -8.86 -18.64 63.62
C GLY A 7 -9.13 -18.03 62.25
N LEU A 8 -9.29 -16.71 62.25
CA LEU A 8 -9.43 -15.85 61.08
C LEU A 8 -8.06 -15.70 60.40
N VAL A 9 -7.89 -16.27 59.20
CA VAL A 9 -6.69 -16.04 58.38
C VAL A 9 -6.91 -14.80 57.52
N PRO A 10 -6.05 -13.76 57.56
CA PRO A 10 -6.26 -12.57 56.75
C PRO A 10 -5.91 -12.84 55.27
N LEU A 11 -6.91 -12.68 54.39
CA LEU A 11 -6.71 -12.63 52.94
C LEU A 11 -5.87 -11.39 52.59
N LYS A 12 -4.65 -11.60 52.10
CA LYS A 12 -3.82 -10.57 51.48
C LYS A 12 -4.32 -10.34 50.06
N ILE A 13 -5.05 -9.25 49.86
CA ILE A 13 -5.50 -8.81 48.53
C ILE A 13 -4.32 -8.11 47.87
N ALA A 14 -3.70 -8.76 46.87
CA ALA A 14 -2.65 -8.19 46.06
C ALA A 14 -3.29 -7.23 45.04
N THR A 15 -2.96 -5.95 45.12
CA THR A 15 -3.37 -4.93 44.14
C THR A 15 -2.70 -5.25 42.80
N VAL A 16 -3.51 -5.65 41.81
CA VAL A 16 -3.06 -5.89 40.44
C VAL A 16 -2.95 -4.55 39.73
N GLU A 17 -1.75 -3.98 39.68
CA GLU A 17 -1.46 -2.83 38.82
C GLU A 17 -0.66 -3.30 37.60
N MET A 18 -1.33 -3.62 36.49
CA MET A 18 -0.70 -3.74 35.18
C MET A 18 -1.78 -3.62 34.10
N ARG A 19 -1.60 -2.99 32.95
CA ARG A 19 -0.58 -2.14 32.32
C ARG A 19 -1.37 -1.44 31.21
N LYS A 20 -1.19 -0.13 30.97
CA LYS A 20 -1.78 0.50 29.78
C LYS A 20 -1.10 -0.11 28.55
N THR A 21 -1.77 -1.07 27.90
CA THR A 21 -1.39 -1.50 26.56
C THR A 21 -1.72 -0.34 25.64
N THR A 22 -0.70 0.46 25.33
CA THR A 22 -0.76 1.35 24.17
C THR A 22 -0.98 0.45 22.96
N THR A 23 -2.23 0.39 22.52
CA THR A 23 -2.62 -0.16 21.22
C THR A 23 -1.87 0.65 20.17
N ALA A 24 -0.76 0.10 19.67
CA ALA A 24 -0.16 0.60 18.45
C ALA A 24 -1.19 0.43 17.35
N GLU A 25 -1.65 1.54 16.76
CA GLU A 25 -2.41 1.50 15.51
C GLU A 25 -1.66 0.62 14.52
N PRO A 26 -2.32 -0.34 13.84
CA PRO A 26 -1.67 -1.07 12.77
C PRO A 26 -1.29 -0.03 11.72
N ALA A 27 0.02 0.15 11.49
CA ALA A 27 0.53 0.99 10.42
C ALA A 27 -0.25 0.66 9.15
N ALA A 28 -1.04 1.61 8.67
CA ALA A 28 -1.90 1.42 7.52
C ALA A 28 -1.03 0.92 6.35
N ILE A 29 -1.16 -0.36 6.02
CA ILE A 29 -0.53 -0.93 4.84
C ILE A 29 -1.21 -0.19 3.68
N GLN A 30 -0.54 0.84 3.18
CA GLN A 30 -0.95 1.51 1.96
C GLN A 30 -0.85 0.46 0.85
N ASN A 31 -1.97 -0.22 0.60
CA ASN A 31 -2.16 -1.17 -0.51
C ASN A 31 -2.18 -0.41 -1.85
N LYS A 32 -1.18 0.44 -2.08
CA LYS A 32 -1.00 1.09 -3.37
C LYS A 32 -0.53 -0.01 -4.33
N PRO A 33 -1.27 -0.27 -5.42
CA PRO A 33 -0.83 -1.25 -6.40
C PRO A 33 0.51 -0.79 -6.98
N VAL A 34 1.52 -1.65 -6.87
CA VAL A 34 2.88 -1.36 -7.37
C VAL A 34 2.90 -1.23 -8.89
N PHE A 35 1.97 -1.91 -9.57
CA PHE A 35 1.88 -1.91 -11.02
C PHE A 35 0.42 -1.76 -11.49
N ILE A 36 0.23 -0.97 -12.54
CA ILE A 36 -1.05 -0.68 -13.17
C ILE A 36 -0.98 -1.05 -14.64
N ARG A 37 -2.04 -1.67 -15.17
CA ARG A 37 -2.14 -2.00 -16.61
C ARG A 37 -2.44 -0.77 -17.44
N VAL A 38 -2.08 -0.83 -18.72
CA VAL A 38 -2.34 0.26 -19.67
C VAL A 38 -3.82 0.68 -19.71
N SER A 39 -4.75 -0.29 -19.66
CA SER A 39 -6.20 -0.01 -19.62
C SER A 39 -6.60 0.80 -18.40
N ASP A 40 -6.02 0.46 -17.25
CA ASP A 40 -6.33 1.12 -15.99
C ASP A 40 -5.69 2.51 -15.94
N VAL A 41 -4.47 2.68 -16.48
CA VAL A 41 -3.85 4.01 -16.66
C VAL A 41 -4.73 4.92 -17.53
N THR A 42 -5.26 4.39 -18.64
CA THR A 42 -6.13 5.17 -19.53
C THR A 42 -7.43 5.57 -18.86
N ARG A 43 -7.96 4.72 -17.95
CA ARG A 43 -9.21 4.98 -17.22
C ARG A 43 -9.02 5.95 -16.05
N ILE A 44 -7.93 5.82 -15.29
CA ILE A 44 -7.67 6.60 -14.07
C ILE A 44 -7.15 7.99 -14.43
N TYR A 45 -6.17 8.08 -15.34
CA TYR A 45 -5.49 9.34 -15.66
C TYR A 45 -5.98 9.99 -16.96
N GLY A 46 -6.89 9.34 -17.70
CA GLY A 46 -7.43 9.88 -18.97
C GLY A 46 -6.43 9.93 -20.13
N LEU A 47 -5.28 9.26 -20.02
CA LEU A 47 -4.23 9.29 -21.04
C LEU A 47 -4.55 8.37 -22.21
N LYS A 48 -4.27 8.82 -23.45
CA LYS A 48 -4.48 8.00 -24.66
C LYS A 48 -3.46 6.86 -24.72
N ARG A 49 -3.91 5.66 -25.10
CA ARG A 49 -3.05 4.48 -25.21
C ARG A 49 -1.85 4.69 -26.16
N GLY A 50 -2.09 5.29 -27.33
CA GLY A 50 -1.03 5.59 -28.30
C GLY A 50 0.03 6.56 -27.77
N PHE A 51 -0.38 7.53 -26.94
CA PHE A 51 0.52 8.46 -26.29
C PHE A 51 1.47 7.75 -25.32
N LEU A 52 0.94 6.82 -24.50
CA LEU A 52 1.77 6.01 -23.60
C LEU A 52 2.81 5.18 -24.35
N TYR A 53 2.41 4.50 -25.43
CA TYR A 53 3.36 3.73 -26.24
C TYR A 53 4.41 4.60 -26.93
N ASN A 54 4.06 5.82 -27.38
CA ASN A 54 5.02 6.77 -27.92
C ASN A 54 6.04 7.21 -26.86
N MET A 55 5.58 7.46 -25.62
CA MET A 55 6.47 7.84 -24.52
C MET A 55 7.41 6.71 -24.09
N VAL A 56 6.93 5.46 -24.13
CA VAL A 56 7.77 4.27 -23.93
C VAL A 56 8.79 4.14 -25.05
N LYS A 57 8.37 4.28 -26.32
CA LYS A 57 9.26 4.21 -27.48
C LYS A 57 10.32 5.32 -27.47
N ALA A 58 9.96 6.51 -27.00
CA ALA A 58 10.87 7.64 -26.82
C ALA A 58 11.80 7.49 -25.60
N GLY A 59 11.69 6.41 -24.82
CA GLY A 59 12.51 6.17 -23.62
C GLY A 59 12.18 7.08 -22.44
N ARG A 60 11.09 7.86 -22.50
CA ARG A 60 10.70 8.81 -21.45
C ARG A 60 9.86 8.18 -20.35
N LEU A 61 9.30 7.00 -20.61
CA LEU A 61 8.45 6.27 -19.66
C LEU A 61 8.91 4.81 -19.56
N LYS A 62 9.22 4.36 -18.34
CA LYS A 62 9.59 2.97 -18.08
C LYS A 62 8.34 2.09 -18.08
N SER A 63 8.44 0.92 -18.72
CA SER A 63 7.37 -0.07 -18.75
C SER A 63 7.92 -1.46 -18.43
N THR A 64 7.10 -2.28 -17.79
CA THR A 64 7.40 -3.68 -17.50
C THR A 64 6.45 -4.54 -18.32
N THR A 65 6.99 -5.40 -19.18
CA THR A 65 6.16 -6.30 -19.98
C THR A 65 6.21 -7.71 -19.40
N LEU A 66 5.08 -8.20 -18.91
CA LEU A 66 4.92 -9.60 -18.52
C LEU A 66 4.56 -10.41 -19.75
N ARG A 67 5.40 -11.39 -20.09
CA ARG A 67 5.15 -12.36 -21.17
C ARG A 67 5.03 -13.74 -20.56
N SER A 68 3.95 -14.45 -20.88
CA SER A 68 3.85 -15.88 -20.59
C SER A 68 4.73 -16.67 -21.57
N ARG A 69 5.18 -17.86 -21.18
CA ARG A 69 5.85 -18.78 -22.11
C ARG A 69 4.87 -19.11 -23.25
N CYS A 70 5.32 -18.89 -24.49
CA CYS A 70 4.54 -19.05 -25.73
C CYS A 70 3.39 -18.05 -25.99
N GLY A 71 3.26 -16.98 -25.21
CA GLY A 71 2.27 -15.93 -25.47
C GLY A 71 2.72 -14.91 -26.53
N ILE A 72 1.92 -14.73 -27.59
CA ILE A 72 2.22 -13.76 -28.68
C ILE A 72 2.14 -12.30 -28.18
N LYS A 73 1.29 -12.01 -27.19
CA LYS A 73 1.08 -10.65 -26.66
C LYS A 73 1.37 -10.61 -25.16
N GLY A 74 2.32 -9.76 -24.76
CA GLY A 74 2.63 -9.49 -23.36
C GLY A 74 1.70 -8.43 -22.76
N ILE A 75 1.52 -8.48 -21.44
CA ILE A 75 0.81 -7.46 -20.66
C ILE A 75 1.81 -6.38 -20.30
N VAL A 76 1.54 -5.14 -20.72
CA VAL A 76 2.37 -3.99 -20.39
C VAL A 76 1.84 -3.34 -19.11
N LEU A 77 2.73 -3.20 -18.14
CA LEU A 77 2.50 -2.64 -16.82
C LEU A 77 3.36 -1.39 -16.63
N PHE A 78 2.82 -0.46 -15.85
CA PHE A 78 3.47 0.79 -15.47
C PHE A 78 3.44 0.95 -13.97
N ARG A 79 4.45 1.64 -13.43
CA ARG A 79 4.41 2.10 -12.05
C ARG A 79 3.63 3.42 -11.99
N PRO A 80 2.71 3.59 -11.02
CA PRO A 80 1.94 4.83 -10.88
C PRO A 80 2.84 6.07 -10.77
N GLU A 81 3.96 5.94 -10.05
CA GLU A 81 4.88 7.05 -9.77
C GLU A 81 5.53 7.58 -11.06
N ASP A 82 5.87 6.70 -12.00
CA ASP A 82 6.47 7.08 -13.27
C ASP A 82 5.46 7.85 -14.15
N ILE A 83 4.17 7.48 -14.09
CA ILE A 83 3.09 8.16 -14.80
C ILE A 83 2.84 9.55 -14.19
N GLU A 84 2.72 9.63 -12.87
CA GLU A 84 2.52 10.90 -12.16
C GLU A 84 3.70 11.85 -12.38
N GLY A 85 4.93 11.34 -12.36
CA GLY A 85 6.13 12.10 -12.70
C GLY A 85 6.12 12.62 -14.14
N LEU A 86 5.68 11.81 -15.09
CA LEU A 86 5.53 12.23 -16.49
C LEU A 86 4.51 13.37 -16.63
N ILE A 87 3.36 13.27 -15.95
CA ILE A 87 2.32 14.30 -15.96
C ILE A 87 2.86 15.60 -15.35
N ALA A 88 3.54 15.51 -14.19
CA ALA A 88 4.12 16.67 -13.52
C ALA A 88 5.23 17.35 -14.35
N MET A 89 6.03 16.57 -15.08
CA MET A 89 7.04 17.13 -15.99
C MET A 89 6.39 17.87 -17.17
N LEU A 90 5.34 17.29 -17.76
CA LEU A 90 4.63 17.90 -18.88
C LEU A 90 3.88 19.16 -18.46
N SER A 91 3.26 19.18 -17.28
CA SER A 91 2.57 20.38 -16.79
C SER A 91 3.53 21.57 -16.57
N ARG A 92 4.78 21.32 -16.17
CA ARG A 92 5.82 22.36 -16.02
C ARG A 92 6.33 22.90 -17.36
N GLY A 93 6.31 22.07 -18.41
CA GLY A 93 6.75 22.45 -19.76
C GLY A 93 5.73 23.27 -20.54
N VAL A 94 4.49 23.36 -20.05
CA VAL A 94 3.46 24.26 -20.61
C VAL A 94 3.54 25.59 -19.87
N LYS A 95 4.59 26.37 -20.15
CA LYS A 95 4.56 27.82 -19.94
C LYS A 95 4.44 28.43 -21.32
N SER A 96 3.21 28.79 -21.67
CA SER A 96 2.93 29.67 -22.82
C SER A 96 3.42 31.08 -22.54
#